data_AF-A0A485AIG2-F1
#
_entry.id   AF-A0A485AIG2-F1
#
_cell.length_a   1.000
_cell.length_b   1.000
_cell.length_c   1.000
_cell.angle_alpha   90.00
_cell.angle_beta   90.00
_cell.angle_gamma   90.00
#
_symmetry.space_group_name_H-M   'P 1'
#
loop_
_entity.id
_entity.type
_entity.pdbx_description
1 polymer ?
#
loop_
_entity_poly.entity_id
_entity_poly.type
_entity_poly.pdbx_seq_one_letter_code
_entity_poly.pdbx_strand_id
1 'polypeptide(L)'
;MINAKRNGAKIIVCDPRKIETARIADMHIALKNGSNIALLNAMGHVIIEENLYDKAFVAARTEGYEEYRKIVEGYTPESVEAITGVSAQEIRQAARMYASANNAAILWAWVLPSSIRAWKPCVH
;
A
#
# COMPACT_ATOMS: atom_id res chain seq x y z
N MET A 1 10.60 -1.22 13.65
CA MET A 1 9.52 -0.20 13.60
C MET A 1 9.63 0.81 14.75
N ILE A 2 9.69 0.39 16.02
CA ILE A 2 9.76 1.33 17.16
C ILE A 2 10.97 2.29 17.11
N ASN A 3 12.17 1.80 16.76
CA ASN A 3 13.34 2.68 16.62
C ASN A 3 13.21 3.66 15.44
N ALA A 4 12.58 3.25 14.33
CA ALA A 4 12.32 4.15 13.21
C ALA A 4 11.33 5.25 13.60
N LYS A 5 10.27 4.90 14.33
CA LYS A 5 9.31 5.87 14.89
C LYS A 5 9.97 6.88 15.82
N ARG A 6 10.87 6.41 16.71
CA ARG A 6 11.66 7.27 17.60
C ARG A 6 12.57 8.23 16.84
N ASN A 7 13.04 7.84 15.67
CA ASN A 7 13.86 8.68 14.78
C ASN A 7 13.01 9.62 13.89
N GLY A 8 11.70 9.74 14.16
CA GLY A 8 10.80 10.63 13.42
C GLY A 8 10.21 10.04 12.14
N ALA A 9 10.42 8.75 11.85
CA ALA A 9 9.79 8.10 10.71
C ALA A 9 8.27 7.99 10.91
N LYS A 10 7.52 8.23 9.84
CA LYS A 10 6.08 8.01 9.80
C LYS A 10 5.79 6.53 9.54
N ILE A 11 4.78 5.99 10.23
CA ILE A 11 4.36 4.59 10.11
C ILE A 11 2.91 4.54 9.65
N ILE A 12 2.69 3.89 8.52
CA ILE A 12 1.35 3.56 8.00
C ILE A 12 1.16 2.05 8.19
N VAL A 13 0.07 1.65 8.83
CA VAL A 13 -0.30 0.24 9.00
C VAL A 13 -1.55 -0.03 8.20
N CYS A 14 -1.46 -0.94 7.23
CA CYS A 14 -2.61 -1.41 6.44
C CYS A 14 -3.01 -2.80 6.95
N ASP A 15 -3.93 -2.86 7.91
CA ASP A 15 -4.40 -4.14 8.46
C ASP A 15 -5.88 -4.00 8.89
N PRO A 16 -6.78 -4.93 8.51
CA PRO A 16 -8.16 -4.94 9.00
C PRO A 16 -8.26 -4.99 10.54
N ARG A 17 -7.27 -5.60 11.19
CA ARG A 17 -7.20 -5.77 12.64
C ARG A 17 -6.42 -4.62 13.27
N LYS A 18 -6.90 -4.16 14.42
CA LYS A 18 -6.15 -3.25 15.29
C LYS A 18 -5.09 -4.01 16.07
N ILE A 19 -3.94 -4.24 15.45
CA ILE A 19 -2.76 -4.87 16.06
C ILE A 19 -1.93 -3.87 16.88
N GLU A 20 -1.02 -4.33 17.73
CA GLU A 20 -0.16 -3.44 18.55
C GLU A 20 0.60 -2.42 17.71
N THR A 21 1.06 -2.78 16.52
CA THR A 21 1.73 -1.86 15.59
C THR A 21 0.81 -0.72 15.16
N ALA A 22 -0.50 -0.96 15.01
CA ALA A 22 -1.46 0.07 14.67
C ALA A 22 -1.60 1.13 15.77
N ARG A 23 -1.31 0.79 17.03
CA ARG A 23 -1.35 1.76 18.16
C ARG A 23 -0.23 2.79 18.11
N ILE A 24 0.90 2.45 17.50
CA ILE A 24 2.07 3.33 17.37
C ILE A 24 2.18 3.94 15.96
N ALA A 25 1.24 3.60 15.07
CA ALA A 25 1.21 4.11 13.70
C ALA A 25 0.68 5.55 13.66
N ASP A 26 1.17 6.34 12.71
CA ASP A 26 0.59 7.66 12.40
C ASP A 26 -0.74 7.51 11.68
N MET A 27 -0.89 6.43 10.92
CA MET A 27 -2.09 6.16 10.14
C MET A 27 -2.37 4.66 10.15
N HIS A 28 -3.60 4.30 10.52
CA HIS A 28 -4.09 2.92 10.47
C HIS A 28 -5.18 2.83 9.41
N ILE A 29 -4.90 2.09 8.34
CA ILE A 29 -5.82 1.82 7.23
C ILE A 29 -6.47 0.46 7.48
N ALA A 30 -7.70 0.48 7.98
CA ALA A 30 -8.48 -0.71 8.28
C ALA A 30 -9.20 -1.25 7.03
N LEU A 31 -8.43 -1.67 6.04
CA LEU A 31 -8.99 -2.20 4.78
C LEU A 31 -9.68 -3.57 4.97
N LYS A 32 -10.66 -3.87 4.10
CA LYS A 32 -11.32 -5.18 4.02
C LYS A 32 -10.34 -6.28 3.59
N ASN A 33 -10.54 -7.48 4.12
CA ASN A 33 -9.75 -8.66 3.76
C ASN A 33 -9.72 -8.87 2.23
N GLY A 34 -8.53 -9.10 1.68
CA GLY A 34 -8.34 -9.35 0.24
C GLY A 34 -8.33 -8.12 -0.67
N SER A 35 -8.53 -6.91 -0.12
CA SER A 35 -8.58 -5.66 -0.91
C SER A 35 -7.22 -4.95 -1.07
N ASN A 36 -6.11 -5.60 -0.71
CA ASN A 36 -4.76 -5.02 -0.73
C ASN A 36 -4.38 -4.46 -2.10
N ILE A 37 -4.65 -5.20 -3.19
CA ILE A 37 -4.28 -4.77 -4.55
C ILE A 37 -5.07 -3.53 -4.97
N ALA A 38 -6.36 -3.44 -4.59
CA ALA A 38 -7.17 -2.26 -4.86
C ALA A 38 -6.61 -1.02 -4.13
N LEU A 39 -6.20 -1.17 -2.87
CA LEU A 39 -5.57 -0.10 -2.10
C LEU A 39 -4.23 0.33 -2.72
N LEU A 40 -3.36 -0.62 -3.07
CA LEU A 40 -2.06 -0.34 -3.67
C LEU A 40 -2.18 0.36 -5.02
N ASN A 41 -3.11 -0.09 -5.87
CA ASN A 41 -3.36 0.56 -7.16
C ASN A 41 -3.90 1.97 -6.98
N ALA A 42 -4.78 2.21 -6.01
CA ALA A 42 -5.29 3.55 -5.74
C ALA A 42 -4.24 4.48 -5.13
N MET A 43 -3.35 3.97 -4.27
CA MET A 43 -2.19 4.74 -3.84
C MET A 43 -1.26 5.06 -5.01
N GLY A 44 -1.01 4.11 -5.90
CA GLY A 44 -0.24 4.30 -7.12
C GLY A 44 -0.87 5.33 -8.06
N HIS A 45 -2.19 5.28 -8.22
CA HIS A 45 -2.98 6.26 -8.98
C HIS A 45 -2.72 7.67 -8.47
N VAL A 46 -2.87 7.90 -7.16
CA VAL A 46 -2.66 9.23 -6.55
C VAL A 46 -1.23 9.71 -6.73
N ILE A 47 -0.24 8.83 -6.54
CA ILE A 47 1.19 9.19 -6.69
C ILE A 47 1.49 9.61 -8.13
N ILE A 48 0.90 8.94 -9.12
CA ILE A 48 1.09 9.26 -10.54
C ILE A 48 0.30 10.53 -10.92
N GLU A 49 -0.97 10.61 -10.52
CA GLU A 49 -1.87 11.75 -10.77
C GLU A 49 -1.25 13.05 -10.22
N GLU A 50 -0.75 13.02 -9.00
CA GLU A 50 -0.14 14.17 -8.32
C GLU A 50 1.34 14.37 -8.68
N ASN A 51 1.91 13.58 -9.60
CA ASN A 51 3.31 13.65 -10.02
C ASN A 51 4.33 13.53 -8.85
N LEU A 52 4.02 12.75 -7.83
CA LEU A 52 4.84 12.60 -6.61
C LEU A 52 5.92 11.52 -6.72
N TYR A 53 6.02 10.83 -7.85
CA TYR A 53 7.04 9.81 -8.09
C TYR A 53 8.36 10.41 -8.59
N ASP A 54 9.47 9.73 -8.32
CA ASP A 54 10.78 10.10 -8.86
C ASP A 54 10.86 9.75 -10.35
N LYS A 55 10.65 10.76 -11.20
CA LYS A 55 10.69 10.63 -12.67
C LYS A 55 12.05 10.16 -13.18
N ALA A 56 13.15 10.62 -12.57
CA ALA A 56 14.50 10.26 -13.00
C ALA A 56 14.80 8.80 -12.65
N PHE A 57 14.40 8.35 -11.46
CA PHE A 57 14.52 6.95 -11.06
C PHE A 57 13.68 6.03 -11.94
N VAL A 58 12.42 6.38 -12.19
CA VAL A 58 11.52 5.58 -13.04
C VAL A 58 12.08 5.47 -14.46
N ALA A 59 12.51 6.59 -15.07
CA ALA A 59 13.06 6.58 -16.42
C ALA A 59 14.37 5.79 -16.54
N ALA A 60 15.22 5.80 -15.50
CA ALA A 60 16.54 5.18 -15.55
C ALA A 60 16.57 3.71 -15.07
N ARG A 61 15.60 3.30 -14.23
CA ARG A 61 15.67 2.01 -13.50
C ARG A 61 14.41 1.16 -13.58
N THR A 62 13.38 1.58 -14.29
CA THR A 62 12.15 0.80 -14.44
C THR A 62 11.68 0.74 -15.89
N GLU A 63 11.03 -0.36 -16.26
CA GLU A 63 10.37 -0.56 -17.54
C GLU A 63 8.87 -0.81 -17.29
N GLY A 64 8.01 -0.56 -18.27
CA GLY A 64 6.57 -0.82 -18.14
C GLY A 64 5.76 0.25 -17.39
N TYR A 65 6.32 1.46 -17.22
CA TYR A 65 5.67 2.55 -16.50
C TYR A 65 4.34 2.97 -17.16
N GLU A 66 4.29 3.08 -18.49
CA GLU A 66 3.07 3.51 -19.19
C GLU A 66 1.96 2.45 -19.11
N GLU A 67 2.31 1.16 -19.17
CA GLU A 67 1.38 0.06 -18.96
C GLU A 67 0.81 0.10 -17.54
N TYR A 68 1.67 0.27 -16.53
CA TYR A 68 1.25 0.40 -15.14
C TYR A 68 0.35 1.63 -14.93
N ARG A 69 0.72 2.77 -15.51
CA ARG A 69 -0.04 4.02 -15.44
C ARG A 69 -1.47 3.83 -15.98
N LYS A 70 -1.63 3.16 -17.12
CA LYS A 70 -2.95 2.85 -17.70
C LYS A 70 -3.77 1.93 -16.81
N ILE A 71 -3.14 0.96 -16.15
CA ILE A 71 -3.83 0.07 -15.21
C ILE A 71 -4.37 0.86 -14.03
N VAL A 72 -3.52 1.68 -13.38
CA VAL A 72 -3.92 2.41 -12.17
C VAL A 72 -4.84 3.60 -12.45
N GLU A 73 -4.92 4.09 -13.68
CA GLU A 73 -5.83 5.19 -14.08
C GLU A 73 -7.30 4.90 -13.69
N GLY A 74 -7.75 3.65 -13.80
CA GLY A 74 -9.11 3.25 -13.39
C GLY A 74 -9.32 3.07 -11.88
N TYR A 75 -8.25 3.02 -11.09
CA TYR A 75 -8.29 2.82 -9.63
C TYR A 75 -8.27 4.16 -8.91
N THR A 76 -9.26 5.01 -9.18
CA THR A 76 -9.41 6.26 -8.41
C THR A 76 -9.69 5.93 -6.94
N PRO A 77 -9.24 6.77 -5.99
CA PRO A 77 -9.53 6.58 -4.56
C PRO A 77 -11.03 6.37 -4.28
N GLU A 78 -11.90 7.06 -5.02
CA GLU A 78 -13.35 7.00 -4.93
C GLU A 78 -13.90 5.65 -5.46
N SER A 79 -13.32 5.08 -6.52
CA SER A 79 -13.77 3.79 -7.07
C SER A 79 -13.44 2.62 -6.14
N VAL A 80 -12.35 2.75 -5.37
CA VAL A 80 -11.89 1.69 -4.46
C VAL A 80 -12.46 1.79 -3.04
N GLU A 81 -13.18 2.87 -2.68
CA GLU A 81 -13.79 3.01 -1.34
C GLU A 81 -14.72 1.84 -1.02
N ALA A 82 -15.58 1.46 -1.97
CA ALA A 82 -16.53 0.35 -1.77
C ALA A 82 -15.83 -1.01 -1.57
N ILE A 83 -14.73 -1.22 -2.31
CA ILE A 83 -13.93 -2.46 -2.32
C ILE A 83 -13.09 -2.57 -1.05
N THR A 84 -12.39 -1.49 -0.69
CA THR A 84 -11.44 -1.48 0.42
C THR A 84 -12.11 -1.16 1.75
N GLY A 85 -13.24 -0.46 1.75
CA GLY A 85 -13.87 0.07 2.96
C GLY A 85 -13.11 1.25 3.60
N VAL A 86 -12.13 1.81 2.89
CA VAL A 86 -11.30 2.94 3.33
C VAL A 86 -11.75 4.18 2.57
N SER A 87 -11.78 5.34 3.22
CA SER A 87 -12.18 6.57 2.55
C SER A 87 -11.14 7.03 1.52
N ALA A 88 -11.59 7.68 0.44
CA ALA A 88 -10.75 8.25 -0.60
C ALA A 88 -9.74 9.25 -0.01
N GLN A 89 -10.15 10.00 1.00
CA GLN A 89 -9.28 10.93 1.72
C GLN A 89 -8.14 10.21 2.45
N GLU A 90 -8.42 9.11 3.15
CA GLU A 90 -7.39 8.31 3.81
C GLU A 90 -6.41 7.73 2.79
N ILE A 91 -6.89 7.21 1.65
CA ILE A 91 -6.03 6.68 0.60
C ILE A 91 -5.10 7.76 0.05
N ARG A 92 -5.63 8.96 -0.25
CA ARG A 92 -4.83 10.10 -0.72
C ARG A 92 -3.80 10.52 0.33
N GLN A 93 -4.19 10.60 1.60
CA GLN A 93 -3.29 10.96 2.68
C GLN A 93 -2.15 9.94 2.84
N ALA A 94 -2.47 8.64 2.76
CA ALA A 94 -1.48 7.57 2.84
C ALA A 94 -0.50 7.62 1.66
N ALA A 95 -1.02 7.82 0.44
CA ALA A 95 -0.21 7.94 -0.77
C ALA A 95 0.77 9.13 -0.70
N ARG A 96 0.27 10.31 -0.31
CA ARG A 96 1.10 11.51 -0.12
C ARG A 96 2.12 11.33 1.00
N MET A 97 1.73 10.72 2.12
CA MET A 97 2.62 10.45 3.23
C MET A 97 3.76 9.51 2.80
N TYR A 98 3.44 8.47 2.04
CA TYR A 98 4.42 7.54 1.49
C TYR A 98 5.37 8.23 0.50
N ALA A 99 4.84 8.98 -0.47
CA ALA A 99 5.64 9.62 -1.50
C ALA A 99 6.49 10.79 -0.98
N SER A 100 6.05 11.49 0.07
CA SER A 100 6.82 12.56 0.72
C SER A 100 7.97 12.05 1.60
N ALA A 101 8.05 10.74 1.87
CA ALA A 101 9.10 10.19 2.70
C ALA A 101 10.39 10.02 1.89
N ASN A 102 11.48 10.68 2.35
CA ASN A 102 12.81 10.57 1.72
C ASN A 102 13.31 9.11 1.62
N ASN A 103 12.92 8.25 2.57
CA ASN A 103 13.19 6.82 2.55
C ASN A 103 11.92 6.10 3.02
N ALA A 104 11.24 5.41 2.11
CA ALA A 104 10.08 4.60 2.43
C ALA A 104 10.44 3.11 2.30
N ALA A 105 10.06 2.31 3.32
CA ALA A 105 10.23 0.87 3.31
C ALA A 105 8.87 0.20 3.48
N ILE A 106 8.51 -0.66 2.52
CA ILE A 106 7.29 -1.47 2.61
C ILE A 106 7.64 -2.76 3.34
N LEU A 107 7.14 -2.91 4.56
CA LEU A 107 7.20 -4.15 5.32
C LEU A 107 5.89 -4.90 5.13
N TRP A 108 5.95 -6.02 4.42
CA TRP A 108 4.82 -6.93 4.26
C TRP A 108 5.20 -8.30 4.81
N ALA A 109 4.24 -8.99 5.41
CA ALA A 109 4.43 -10.33 5.94
C ALA A 109 3.32 -11.24 5.41
N TRP A 110 3.68 -12.49 5.14
CA TRP A 110 2.70 -13.52 4.79
C TRP A 110 1.95 -13.93 6.05
N VAL A 111 0.66 -13.58 6.13
CA VAL A 111 -0.22 -14.16 7.15
C VAL A 111 -0.60 -15.55 6.68
N LEU A 112 -0.14 -16.57 7.40
CA LEU A 112 -0.59 -17.94 7.17
C LEU A 112 -2.12 -17.96 7.23
N PRO A 113 -2.82 -18.38 6.16
CA PRO A 113 -4.25 -18.57 6.25
C PRO A 113 -4.51 -19.66 7.29
N SER A 114 -5.31 -19.35 8.32
CA SER A 114 -5.70 -20.28 9.37
C SER A 114 -6.55 -21.46 8.89
N SER A 115 -6.65 -21.67 7.57
CA SER A 115 -7.48 -22.68 6.90
C SER A 115 -6.75 -23.41 5.76
N ILE A 116 -5.44 -23.63 5.83
CA ILE A 116 -4.78 -24.61 4.94
C ILE A 116 -4.96 -26.02 5.54
N ARG A 117 -6.04 -26.68 5.11
CA ARG A 117 -6.02 -28.13 4.89
C ARG A 117 -5.57 -28.32 3.44
N ALA A 118 -4.53 -29.13 3.26
CA ALA A 118 -3.95 -29.61 1.99
C ALA A 118 -3.03 -28.63 1.22
N TRP A 119 -1.75 -28.61 1.62
CA TRP A 119 -0.66 -28.52 0.66
C TRP A 119 -0.30 -29.96 0.25
N LYS A 120 -0.68 -30.39 -0.96
CA LYS A 120 -0.05 -31.56 -1.60
C LYS A 120 1.09 -31.02 -2.47
N PRO A 121 2.35 -31.38 -2.19
CA PRO A 121 3.46 -30.99 -3.04
C PRO A 121 3.38 -31.75 -4.37
N CYS A 122 3.14 -31.03 -5.46
CA CYS A 122 3.38 -31.54 -6.80
C CYS A 122 4.87 -31.34 -7.12
N VAL A 123 5.66 -32.38 -6.88
CA VAL A 123 6.96 -32.60 -7.51
C VAL A 123 6.69 -33.48 -8.73
N HIS A 124 7.09 -33.04 -9.92
CA HIS A 124 7.36 -33.91 -11.07
C HIS A 124 8.88 -33.88 -11.30
#